data_AF-A0AAG5CN10-F1
#
_entry.id   AF-A0AAG5CN10-F1
#
_cell.length_a   1.000
_cell.length_b   1.000
_cell.length_c   1.000
_cell.angle_alpha   90.00
_cell.angle_beta   90.00
_cell.angle_gamma   90.00
#
_symmetry.space_group_name_H-M   'P 1'
#
loop_
_entity.id
_entity.type
_entity.pdbx_description
1 polymer ?
#
loop_
_entity_poly.entity_id
_entity_poly.type
_entity_poly.pdbx_seq_one_letter_code
_entity_poly.pdbx_strand_id
1 'polypeptide(L)'
;MGNMRQIEQKYDLSKCHMYNEKSSFAFWIVLVLLFCLALGNLCLTLSITAILRIYRGMENIELIQDADSIKFYGNIDFDRVYKKDGLLEGFYDEPLEVTGDDGTVSINLVNRNGHSHNKIQLSKNGSFLKGINHFDVKDPVTGRQVFGTSRPHYNMPQGAMILEANLINTGRIASPVNDTLKLQTRSKLTLKGTEGIRMEAKEVLWSADQNIFLKSDNGSTMLIAANGVWVNVNNLPVVQSEHGIRAGSNQYKLCVCHPQGRIFRLAVPKSHITRVNCAHFSSKEDPCV
;
A
#
# COMPACT_ATOMS: atom_id res chain seq x y z
N MET A 1 82.59 -45.17 -88.28
CA MET A 1 82.85 -45.54 -86.86
C MET A 1 82.59 -44.32 -85.99
N GLY A 2 81.81 -44.47 -84.91
CA GLY A 2 81.87 -43.54 -83.77
C GLY A 2 80.72 -42.53 -83.63
N ASN A 3 79.61 -43.03 -83.09
CA ASN A 3 78.46 -42.32 -82.49
C ASN A 3 78.87 -41.21 -81.50
N MET A 4 78.23 -40.02 -81.54
CA MET A 4 77.74 -39.31 -80.33
C MET A 4 77.05 -37.98 -80.72
N ARG A 5 75.73 -37.87 -80.50
CA ARG A 5 74.99 -36.65 -80.09
C ARG A 5 73.48 -36.96 -80.02
N GLN A 6 73.08 -37.53 -78.90
CA GLN A 6 71.70 -37.76 -78.47
C GLN A 6 71.62 -37.36 -76.98
N ILE A 7 72.04 -36.13 -76.64
CA ILE A 7 71.95 -35.62 -75.27
C ILE A 7 71.81 -34.10 -75.34
N GLU A 8 70.61 -33.55 -75.59
CA GLU A 8 70.27 -32.17 -75.21
C GLU A 8 68.78 -31.83 -75.33
N GLN A 9 67.89 -32.70 -74.83
CA GLN A 9 66.45 -32.36 -74.79
C GLN A 9 65.73 -32.87 -73.53
N LYS A 10 66.46 -33.11 -72.44
CA LYS A 10 65.91 -33.66 -71.19
C LYS A 10 66.06 -32.76 -69.96
N TYR A 11 66.25 -31.46 -70.17
CA TYR A 11 66.31 -30.47 -69.11
C TYR A 11 65.48 -29.25 -69.54
N ASP A 12 64.18 -29.25 -69.24
CA ASP A 12 63.44 -28.04 -68.82
C ASP A 12 61.91 -28.20 -68.68
N LEU A 13 61.33 -29.39 -68.88
CA LEU A 13 59.87 -29.53 -68.71
C LEU A 13 59.41 -29.87 -67.28
N SER A 14 60.27 -30.43 -66.41
CA SER A 14 59.85 -30.82 -65.05
C SER A 14 59.92 -29.68 -64.03
N LYS A 15 60.72 -28.64 -64.28
CA LYS A 15 60.88 -27.49 -63.36
C LYS A 15 59.71 -26.50 -63.44
N CYS A 16 59.05 -26.36 -64.58
CA CYS A 16 57.89 -25.47 -64.72
C CYS A 16 56.60 -26.04 -64.09
N HIS A 17 56.49 -27.37 -63.92
CA HIS A 17 55.30 -27.98 -63.30
C HIS A 17 55.32 -27.87 -61.77
N MET A 18 56.50 -27.83 -61.14
CA MET A 18 56.64 -27.90 -59.69
C MET A 18 56.53 -26.53 -58.98
N TYR A 19 56.57 -25.42 -59.73
CA TYR A 19 56.42 -24.06 -59.16
C TYR A 19 54.94 -23.60 -59.07
N ASN A 20 54.06 -24.17 -59.89
CA ASN A 20 52.62 -23.85 -59.90
C ASN A 20 51.79 -24.64 -58.87
N GLU A 21 52.31 -25.77 -58.38
CA GLU A 21 51.57 -26.64 -57.45
C GLU A 21 51.66 -26.15 -55.99
N LYS A 22 52.81 -25.57 -55.60
CA LYS A 22 53.04 -25.08 -54.23
C LYS A 22 52.36 -23.74 -53.94
N SER A 23 52.25 -22.85 -54.93
CA SER A 23 51.53 -21.57 -54.81
C SER A 23 50.01 -21.79 -54.73
N SER A 24 49.48 -22.77 -55.46
CA SER A 24 48.07 -23.15 -55.39
C SER A 24 47.72 -23.75 -54.03
N PHE A 25 48.57 -24.62 -53.47
CA PHE A 25 48.32 -25.22 -52.15
C PHE A 25 48.33 -24.18 -51.01
N ALA A 26 49.23 -23.20 -51.05
CA ALA A 26 49.25 -22.09 -50.09
C ALA A 26 47.96 -21.25 -50.17
N PHE A 27 47.45 -21.00 -51.38
CA PHE A 27 46.18 -20.31 -51.58
C PHE A 27 45.00 -21.06 -50.94
N TRP A 28 44.91 -22.38 -51.15
CA TRP A 28 43.86 -23.21 -50.54
C TRP A 28 43.93 -23.24 -49.01
N ILE A 29 45.13 -23.28 -48.42
CA ILE A 29 45.29 -23.22 -46.95
C ILE A 29 44.79 -21.88 -46.41
N VAL A 30 45.17 -20.76 -47.03
CA VAL A 30 44.73 -19.43 -46.60
C VAL A 30 43.21 -19.29 -46.75
N LEU A 31 42.64 -19.81 -47.83
CA LEU A 31 41.19 -19.82 -48.05
C LEU A 31 40.45 -20.61 -46.96
N VAL A 32 40.94 -21.81 -46.62
CA VAL A 32 40.37 -22.64 -45.55
C VAL A 32 40.50 -21.94 -44.20
N LEU A 33 41.65 -21.33 -43.91
CA LEU A 33 41.87 -20.58 -42.67
C LEU A 33 40.92 -19.38 -42.55
N LEU A 34 40.71 -18.65 -43.64
CA LEU A 34 39.79 -17.52 -43.69
C LEU A 34 38.33 -17.97 -43.56
N PHE A 35 37.99 -19.12 -44.17
CA PHE A 35 36.68 -19.75 -43.99
C PHE A 35 36.45 -20.18 -42.54
N CYS A 36 37.43 -20.80 -41.88
CA CYS A 36 37.35 -21.16 -40.47
C CYS A 36 37.21 -19.93 -39.56
N LEU A 37 37.92 -18.84 -39.84
CA LEU A 37 37.75 -17.56 -39.12
C LEU A 37 36.35 -16.97 -39.32
N ALA A 38 35.84 -16.99 -40.54
CA ALA A 38 34.48 -16.53 -40.83
C ALA A 38 33.43 -17.39 -40.11
N LEU A 39 33.60 -18.71 -40.10
CA LEU A 39 32.72 -19.65 -39.39
C LEU A 39 32.78 -19.45 -37.87
N GLY A 40 33.99 -19.23 -37.33
CA GLY A 40 34.20 -18.93 -35.92
C GLY A 40 33.52 -17.63 -35.50
N ASN A 41 33.69 -16.57 -36.30
CA ASN A 41 33.01 -15.29 -36.09
C ASN A 41 31.49 -15.46 -36.19
N LEU A 42 30.98 -16.23 -37.16
CA LEU A 42 29.56 -16.54 -37.28
C LEU A 42 29.02 -17.26 -36.05
N CYS A 43 29.73 -18.29 -35.56
CA CYS A 43 29.36 -19.02 -34.35
C CYS A 43 29.38 -18.12 -33.11
N LEU A 44 30.36 -17.23 -32.97
CA LEU A 44 30.42 -16.26 -31.88
C LEU A 44 29.26 -15.27 -31.95
N THR A 45 28.96 -14.72 -33.14
CA THR A 45 27.83 -13.82 -33.33
C THR A 45 26.52 -14.53 -32.98
N LEU A 46 26.30 -15.75 -33.49
CA LEU A 46 25.12 -16.56 -33.16
C LEU A 46 25.00 -16.86 -31.66
N SER A 47 26.11 -17.20 -31.00
CA SER A 47 26.15 -17.48 -29.56
C SER A 47 25.82 -16.23 -28.74
N ILE A 48 26.39 -15.08 -29.11
CA ILE A 48 26.09 -13.79 -28.47
C ILE A 48 24.62 -13.42 -28.67
N THR A 49 24.07 -13.57 -29.88
CA THR A 49 22.64 -13.31 -30.16
C THR A 49 21.72 -14.26 -29.40
N ALA A 50 22.11 -15.52 -29.21
CA ALA A 50 21.36 -16.52 -28.45
C ALA A 50 21.37 -16.23 -26.93
N ILE A 51 22.54 -15.89 -26.36
CA ILE A 51 22.70 -15.60 -24.93
C ILE A 51 22.06 -14.27 -24.54
N LEU A 52 22.26 -13.22 -25.34
CA LEU A 52 21.60 -11.91 -25.13
C LEU A 52 20.09 -11.98 -25.39
N ARG A 53 19.56 -13.13 -25.81
CA ARG A 53 18.14 -13.36 -26.12
C ARG A 53 17.55 -12.27 -27.02
N ILE A 54 18.33 -11.67 -27.91
CA ILE A 54 17.80 -10.61 -28.79
C ILE A 54 16.66 -11.16 -29.67
N TYR A 55 16.72 -12.45 -30.02
CA TYR A 55 15.68 -13.11 -30.80
C TYR A 55 14.55 -13.74 -29.96
N ARG A 56 14.79 -14.09 -28.69
CA ARG A 56 13.82 -14.78 -27.80
C ARG A 56 13.19 -13.87 -26.74
N GLY A 57 13.76 -12.69 -26.49
CA GLY A 57 13.21 -11.64 -25.63
C GLY A 57 12.31 -10.66 -26.38
N MET A 58 12.24 -10.76 -27.71
CA MET A 58 11.33 -10.00 -28.56
C MET A 58 10.13 -10.82 -29.06
N GLU A 59 10.01 -12.09 -28.68
CA GLU A 59 8.85 -12.94 -29.04
C GLU A 59 7.52 -12.35 -28.51
N ASN A 60 7.64 -11.58 -27.44
CA ASN A 60 6.56 -10.94 -26.71
C ASN A 60 6.46 -9.43 -26.99
N ILE A 61 7.15 -8.91 -28.01
CA ILE A 61 7.20 -7.49 -28.33
C ILE A 61 6.81 -7.29 -29.79
N GLU A 62 5.68 -6.63 -30.03
CA GLU A 62 5.23 -6.25 -31.38
C GLU A 62 5.18 -4.73 -31.50
N LEU A 63 5.79 -4.18 -32.56
CA LEU A 63 5.64 -2.76 -32.88
C LEU A 63 4.39 -2.56 -33.73
N ILE A 64 3.42 -1.82 -33.20
CA ILE A 64 2.25 -1.38 -33.96
C ILE A 64 2.62 -0.07 -34.64
N GLN A 65 3.02 -0.15 -35.92
CA GLN A 65 3.47 1.01 -36.69
C GLN A 65 2.38 2.08 -36.85
N ASP A 66 1.11 1.67 -36.94
CA ASP A 66 -0.02 2.58 -37.13
C ASP A 66 -0.37 3.40 -35.86
N ALA A 67 0.03 2.91 -34.68
CA ALA A 67 -0.32 3.51 -33.39
C ALA A 67 0.90 4.02 -32.61
N ASP A 68 2.10 4.00 -33.20
CA ASP A 68 3.39 4.34 -32.57
C ASP A 68 3.53 3.75 -31.15
N SER A 69 3.08 2.50 -30.99
CA SER A 69 3.00 1.82 -29.70
C SER A 69 3.70 0.47 -29.75
N ILE A 70 4.30 0.13 -28.62
CA ILE A 70 4.97 -1.15 -28.40
C ILE A 70 4.00 -2.02 -27.62
N LYS A 71 3.60 -3.13 -28.23
CA LYS A 71 2.73 -4.12 -27.64
C LYS A 71 3.57 -5.17 -26.94
N PHE A 72 3.28 -5.41 -25.68
CA PHE A 72 3.89 -6.45 -24.88
C PHE A 72 2.90 -7.60 -24.70
N TYR A 73 3.36 -8.85 -24.85
CA TYR A 73 2.55 -10.05 -24.69
C TYR A 73 3.08 -10.94 -23.57
N GLY A 74 2.17 -11.53 -22.79
CA GLY A 74 2.53 -12.44 -21.71
C GLY A 74 3.32 -11.77 -20.58
N ASN A 75 3.98 -12.60 -19.77
CA ASN A 75 4.72 -12.14 -18.60
C ASN A 75 6.11 -11.65 -19.01
N ILE A 76 6.35 -10.36 -18.83
CA ILE A 76 7.65 -9.75 -19.10
C ILE A 76 8.19 -9.14 -17.80
N ASP A 77 9.42 -9.51 -17.46
CA ASP A 77 10.11 -8.98 -16.31
C ASP A 77 10.93 -7.75 -16.70
N PHE A 78 10.50 -6.59 -16.20
CA PHE A 78 11.22 -5.33 -16.36
C PHE A 78 11.55 -4.75 -14.98
N ASP A 79 12.84 -4.65 -14.66
CA ASP A 79 13.31 -4.02 -13.41
C ASP A 79 12.92 -2.52 -13.35
N ARG A 80 13.09 -1.80 -14.47
CA ARG A 80 12.69 -0.40 -14.59
C ARG A 80 12.19 -0.07 -15.99
N VAL A 81 10.97 0.43 -16.07
CA VAL A 81 10.37 0.96 -17.29
C VAL A 81 10.39 2.49 -17.23
N TYR A 82 10.94 3.14 -18.26
CA TYR A 82 10.88 4.59 -18.42
C TYR A 82 10.07 4.93 -19.66
N LYS A 83 8.91 5.57 -19.44
CA LYS A 83 8.01 6.03 -20.50
C LYS A 83 7.83 7.53 -20.41
N LYS A 84 8.09 8.26 -21.50
CA LYS A 84 8.06 9.74 -21.52
C LYS A 84 6.66 10.33 -21.42
N ASP A 85 5.67 9.66 -22.00
CA ASP A 85 4.27 10.10 -21.99
C ASP A 85 3.53 9.66 -20.71
N GLY A 86 4.10 8.73 -19.94
CA GLY A 86 3.52 8.20 -18.70
C GLY A 86 2.23 7.39 -18.88
N LEU A 87 1.86 7.05 -20.12
CA LEU A 87 0.62 6.33 -20.41
C LEU A 87 0.85 4.81 -20.39
N LEU A 88 0.22 4.11 -19.45
CA LEU A 88 0.25 2.65 -19.36
C LEU A 88 -1.18 2.14 -19.47
N GLU A 89 -1.47 1.33 -20.48
CA GLU A 89 -2.81 0.85 -20.79
C GLU A 89 -2.79 -0.67 -20.98
N GLY A 90 -3.88 -1.33 -20.58
CA GLY A 90 -4.12 -2.75 -20.87
C GLY A 90 -4.97 -2.92 -22.13
N PHE A 91 -5.29 -4.15 -22.49
CA PHE A 91 -6.22 -4.43 -23.59
C PHE A 91 -7.67 -4.24 -23.15
N TYR A 92 -8.58 -4.14 -24.12
CA TYR A 92 -10.01 -3.97 -23.86
C TYR A 92 -10.58 -5.05 -22.93
N ASP A 93 -10.18 -6.30 -23.12
CA ASP A 93 -10.64 -7.46 -22.35
C ASP A 93 -9.61 -7.99 -21.34
N GLU A 94 -8.41 -7.39 -21.27
CA GLU A 94 -7.31 -7.91 -20.43
C GLU A 94 -6.69 -6.77 -19.60
N PRO A 95 -6.79 -6.83 -18.26
CA PRO A 95 -6.25 -5.80 -17.40
C PRO A 95 -4.71 -5.76 -17.50
N LEU A 96 -4.14 -4.57 -17.38
CA LEU A 96 -2.70 -4.44 -17.17
C LEU A 96 -2.36 -4.89 -15.75
N GLU A 97 -1.70 -6.03 -15.63
CA GLU A 97 -1.18 -6.53 -14.36
C GLU A 97 0.28 -6.10 -14.17
N VAL A 98 0.55 -5.41 -13.06
CA VAL A 98 1.91 -5.05 -12.64
C VAL A 98 2.18 -5.71 -11.31
N THR A 99 3.06 -6.70 -11.30
CA THR A 99 3.45 -7.45 -10.11
C THR A 99 4.89 -7.14 -9.72
N GLY A 100 5.18 -7.28 -8.43
CA GLY A 100 6.55 -7.24 -7.92
C GLY A 100 6.80 -8.50 -7.10
N ASP A 101 7.69 -9.36 -7.57
CA ASP A 101 8.05 -10.60 -6.87
C ASP A 101 8.92 -10.26 -5.67
N ASP A 102 8.33 -10.32 -4.47
CA ASP A 102 8.94 -9.88 -3.20
C ASP A 102 9.47 -8.43 -3.16
N GLY A 103 9.19 -7.65 -4.21
CA GLY A 103 9.60 -6.26 -4.39
C GLY A 103 8.48 -5.26 -4.15
N THR A 104 8.85 -3.98 -4.07
CA THR A 104 7.89 -2.86 -4.07
C THR A 104 7.71 -2.36 -5.49
N VAL A 105 6.47 -2.28 -5.96
CA VAL A 105 6.16 -1.62 -7.24
C VAL A 105 6.08 -0.11 -6.98
N SER A 106 6.90 0.67 -7.69
CA SER A 106 6.92 2.13 -7.56
C SER A 106 6.71 2.81 -8.90
N ILE A 107 5.71 3.69 -8.98
CA ILE A 107 5.44 4.52 -10.16
C ILE A 107 5.78 5.95 -9.79
N ASN A 108 6.80 6.47 -10.45
CA ASN A 108 7.38 7.77 -10.17
C ASN A 108 7.23 8.67 -11.39
N LEU A 109 6.79 9.91 -11.15
CA LEU A 109 6.73 10.94 -12.19
C LEU A 109 7.97 11.82 -12.08
N VAL A 110 8.67 11.99 -13.20
CA VAL A 110 9.81 12.91 -13.29
C VAL A 110 9.29 14.27 -13.74
N ASN A 111 9.48 15.30 -12.92
CA ASN A 111 9.11 16.67 -13.27
C ASN A 111 10.10 17.25 -14.30
N ARG A 112 9.75 18.35 -14.98
CA ARG A 112 10.61 19.09 -15.92
C ARG A 112 11.98 19.46 -15.33
N ASN A 113 12.07 19.59 -14.01
CA ASN A 113 13.30 19.90 -13.28
C ASN A 113 14.17 18.65 -12.99
N GLY A 114 13.81 17.47 -13.51
CA GLY A 114 14.54 16.21 -13.32
C GLY A 114 14.29 15.51 -11.97
N HIS A 115 13.53 16.13 -11.06
CA HIS A 115 13.19 15.50 -9.78
C HIS A 115 12.08 14.46 -9.93
N SER A 116 12.38 13.26 -9.46
CA SER A 116 11.42 12.15 -9.37
C SER A 116 10.55 12.30 -8.13
N HIS A 117 9.24 12.26 -8.31
CA HIS A 117 8.28 12.21 -7.22
C HIS A 117 7.53 10.88 -7.24
N ASN A 118 7.63 10.12 -6.16
CA ASN A 118 6.87 8.88 -6.00
C ASN A 118 5.39 9.21 -5.86
N LYS A 119 4.60 8.78 -6.84
CA LYS A 119 3.15 9.00 -6.85
C LYS A 119 2.41 7.79 -6.35
N ILE A 120 2.82 6.60 -6.75
CA ILE A 120 2.19 5.34 -6.36
C ILE A 120 3.29 4.40 -5.88
N GLN A 121 3.09 3.84 -4.69
CA GLN A 121 3.99 2.84 -4.11
C GLN A 121 3.14 1.70 -3.55
N LEU A 122 3.30 0.51 -4.12
CA LEU A 122 2.59 -0.70 -3.72
C LEU A 122 3.61 -1.63 -3.06
N SER A 123 3.42 -1.90 -1.77
CA SER A 123 4.31 -2.74 -0.97
C SER A 123 3.51 -3.69 -0.09
N LYS A 124 4.18 -4.71 0.45
CA LYS A 124 3.56 -5.63 1.44
C LYS A 124 3.02 -4.91 2.68
N ASN A 125 3.62 -3.77 3.04
CA ASN A 125 3.22 -2.98 4.21
C ASN A 125 2.05 -2.02 3.93
N GLY A 126 1.64 -1.90 2.67
CA GLY A 126 0.55 -1.02 2.26
C GLY A 126 0.75 -0.40 0.89
N SER A 127 -0.35 0.16 0.38
CA SER A 127 -0.42 0.91 -0.86
C SER A 127 -0.53 2.40 -0.55
N PHE A 128 0.39 3.19 -1.08
CA PHE A 128 0.47 4.62 -0.84
C PHE A 128 0.37 5.38 -2.15
N LEU A 129 -0.59 6.31 -2.20
CA LEU A 129 -0.77 7.23 -3.32
C LEU A 129 -0.54 8.65 -2.79
N LYS A 130 0.42 9.39 -3.37
CA LYS A 130 0.85 10.71 -2.89
C LYS A 130 0.87 11.74 -4.00
N GLY A 131 0.37 12.94 -3.70
CA GLY A 131 0.40 14.08 -4.63
C GLY A 131 -0.36 13.81 -5.93
N ILE A 132 -1.51 13.14 -5.84
CA ILE A 132 -2.40 12.86 -6.97
C ILE A 132 -3.59 13.81 -6.88
N ASN A 133 -3.82 14.59 -7.94
CA ASN A 133 -4.94 15.53 -8.00
C ASN A 133 -6.26 14.80 -8.28
N HIS A 134 -6.21 13.78 -9.14
CA HIS A 134 -7.36 13.01 -9.57
C HIS A 134 -7.01 11.52 -9.61
N PHE A 135 -7.71 10.71 -8.82
CA PHE A 135 -7.60 9.26 -8.81
C PHE A 135 -9.00 8.67 -8.76
N ASP A 136 -9.32 7.86 -9.75
CA ASP A 136 -10.61 7.20 -9.91
C ASP A 136 -10.41 5.69 -10.02
N VAL A 137 -11.13 4.94 -9.20
CA VAL A 137 -11.27 3.49 -9.30
C VAL A 137 -12.65 3.21 -9.86
N LYS A 138 -12.72 2.49 -10.97
CA LYS A 138 -13.97 2.11 -11.63
C LYS A 138 -14.14 0.60 -11.57
N ASP A 139 -15.37 0.16 -11.46
CA ASP A 139 -15.74 -1.24 -11.63
C ASP A 139 -15.47 -1.64 -13.09
N PRO A 140 -14.70 -2.70 -13.35
CA PRO A 140 -14.32 -3.11 -14.70
C PRO A 140 -15.52 -3.57 -15.55
N VAL A 141 -16.57 -4.11 -14.93
CA VAL A 141 -17.74 -4.64 -15.65
C VAL A 141 -18.76 -3.53 -15.93
N THR A 142 -19.05 -2.71 -14.92
CA THR A 142 -20.09 -1.68 -15.03
C THR A 142 -19.58 -0.32 -15.47
N GLY A 143 -18.25 -0.11 -15.46
CA GLY A 143 -17.62 1.19 -15.70
C GLY A 143 -17.91 2.24 -14.63
N ARG A 144 -18.68 1.90 -13.58
CA ARG A 144 -19.11 2.84 -12.56
C ARG A 144 -17.95 3.16 -11.62
N GLN A 145 -17.76 4.44 -11.32
CA GLN A 145 -16.78 4.88 -10.32
C GLN A 145 -17.14 4.29 -8.95
N VAL A 146 -16.23 3.50 -8.38
CA VAL A 146 -16.30 2.91 -7.04
C VAL A 146 -15.66 3.84 -6.01
N PHE A 147 -14.55 4.48 -6.37
CA PHE A 147 -13.85 5.45 -5.54
C PHE A 147 -13.28 6.57 -6.41
N GLY A 148 -13.23 7.78 -5.87
CA GLY A 148 -12.68 8.94 -6.56
C GLY A 148 -12.14 9.97 -5.59
N THR A 149 -11.00 10.60 -5.86
CA THR A 149 -10.52 11.72 -5.04
C THR A 149 -11.38 12.97 -5.19
N SER A 150 -12.16 13.07 -6.27
CA SER A 150 -13.14 14.15 -6.47
C SER A 150 -14.31 14.09 -5.47
N ARG A 151 -14.59 12.91 -4.92
CA ARG A 151 -15.58 12.67 -3.87
C ARG A 151 -15.00 11.64 -2.89
N PRO A 152 -14.21 12.05 -1.89
CA PRO A 152 -13.53 11.15 -0.95
C PRO A 152 -14.52 10.56 0.09
N HIS A 153 -15.68 10.13 -0.38
CA HIS A 153 -16.70 9.45 0.38
C HIS A 153 -16.62 7.97 0.02
N TYR A 154 -16.19 7.16 0.98
CA TYR A 154 -16.35 5.72 0.88
C TYR A 154 -17.75 5.35 1.36
N ASN A 155 -18.57 4.82 0.46
CA ASN A 155 -19.85 4.21 0.79
C ASN A 155 -19.67 2.69 0.83
N MET A 156 -20.24 2.03 1.84
CA MET A 156 -20.26 0.57 1.87
C MET A 156 -20.95 0.03 0.60
N PRO A 157 -20.38 -0.99 -0.06
CA PRO A 157 -21.01 -1.63 -1.21
C PRO A 157 -22.33 -2.31 -0.80
N GLN A 158 -23.25 -2.49 -1.76
CA GLN A 158 -24.52 -3.17 -1.49
C GLN A 158 -24.27 -4.58 -0.92
N GLY A 159 -24.94 -4.89 0.20
CA GLY A 159 -24.78 -6.15 0.94
C GLY A 159 -23.74 -6.12 2.06
N ALA A 160 -22.81 -5.16 2.07
CA ALA A 160 -21.88 -4.98 3.18
C ALA A 160 -22.53 -4.13 4.29
N MET A 161 -22.65 -4.72 5.49
CA MET A 161 -23.21 -4.05 6.67
C MET A 161 -22.16 -3.71 7.73
N ILE A 162 -20.96 -4.29 7.65
CA ILE A 162 -19.92 -4.20 8.67
C ILE A 162 -18.60 -3.82 7.99
N LEU A 163 -17.94 -2.79 8.52
CA LEU A 163 -16.57 -2.43 8.15
C LEU A 163 -15.66 -2.81 9.30
N GLU A 164 -14.83 -3.84 9.11
CA GLU A 164 -13.81 -4.23 10.05
C GLU A 164 -12.48 -3.57 9.68
N ALA A 165 -11.93 -2.75 10.58
CA ALA A 165 -10.69 -2.04 10.37
C ALA A 165 -9.94 -1.81 11.69
N ASN A 166 -8.61 -1.92 11.65
CA ASN A 166 -7.74 -1.64 12.80
C ASN A 166 -7.52 -0.14 13.04
N LEU A 167 -7.55 0.66 11.97
CA LEU A 167 -7.36 2.11 12.02
C LEU A 167 -8.21 2.75 10.91
N ILE A 168 -9.01 3.74 11.29
CA ILE A 168 -9.79 4.55 10.34
C ILE A 168 -9.34 6.00 10.51
N ASN A 169 -8.79 6.58 9.44
CA ASN A 169 -8.43 7.99 9.40
C ASN A 169 -9.35 8.71 8.41
N THR A 170 -10.30 9.48 8.91
CA THR A 170 -11.29 10.19 8.11
C THR A 170 -11.73 11.47 8.82
N GLY A 171 -12.17 12.47 8.06
CA GLY A 171 -12.76 13.69 8.61
C GLY A 171 -14.19 13.50 9.11
N ARG A 172 -14.90 12.46 8.65
CA ARG A 172 -16.30 12.21 9.04
C ARG A 172 -16.66 10.73 8.95
N ILE A 173 -17.39 10.25 9.96
CA ILE A 173 -18.08 8.96 9.96
C ILE A 173 -19.56 9.26 10.21
N ALA A 174 -20.45 8.74 9.38
CA ALA A 174 -21.88 8.94 9.51
C ALA A 174 -22.64 7.67 9.09
N SER A 175 -23.75 7.39 9.75
CA SER A 175 -24.71 6.38 9.29
C SER A 175 -25.63 6.96 8.20
N PRO A 176 -26.32 6.08 7.45
CA PRO A 176 -27.48 6.48 6.65
C PRO A 176 -28.54 7.20 7.50
N VAL A 177 -29.35 8.06 6.86
CA VAL A 177 -30.32 8.96 7.54
C VAL A 177 -31.28 8.24 8.49
N ASN A 178 -31.66 7.00 8.15
CA ASN A 178 -32.62 6.21 8.91
C ASN A 178 -31.99 5.02 9.64
N ASP A 179 -30.68 5.07 9.88
CA ASP A 179 -29.95 3.96 10.47
C ASP A 179 -28.99 4.41 11.58
N THR A 180 -28.63 3.47 12.45
CA THR A 180 -27.79 3.70 13.64
C THR A 180 -26.33 3.43 13.32
N LEU A 181 -25.46 4.40 13.59
CA LEU A 181 -24.02 4.19 13.56
C LEU A 181 -23.59 3.38 14.80
N LYS A 182 -23.11 2.15 14.59
CA LYS A 182 -22.55 1.30 15.65
C LYS A 182 -21.04 1.21 15.52
N LEU A 183 -20.32 1.66 16.55
CA LEU A 183 -18.88 1.49 16.68
C LEU A 183 -18.62 0.46 17.78
N GLN A 184 -18.11 -0.71 17.40
CA GLN A 184 -17.85 -1.81 18.34
C GLN A 184 -16.40 -2.28 18.21
N THR A 185 -15.80 -2.62 19.35
CA THR A 185 -14.46 -3.19 19.45
C THR A 185 -14.47 -4.28 20.51
N ARG A 186 -13.52 -5.22 20.44
CA ARG A 186 -13.34 -6.25 21.46
C ARG A 186 -12.46 -5.81 22.63
N SER A 187 -11.64 -4.78 22.44
CA SER A 187 -10.61 -4.39 23.41
C SER A 187 -10.66 -2.91 23.77
N LYS A 188 -10.32 -2.02 22.84
CA LYS A 188 -10.23 -0.59 23.08
C LYS A 188 -10.68 0.20 21.85
N LEU A 189 -11.52 1.20 22.07
CA LEU A 189 -11.92 2.18 21.06
C LEU A 189 -11.31 3.51 21.47
N THR A 190 -10.51 4.11 20.58
CA THR A 190 -9.93 5.44 20.79
C THR A 190 -10.34 6.34 19.65
N LEU A 191 -11.07 7.40 19.95
CA LEU A 191 -11.40 8.46 19.01
C LEU A 191 -10.46 9.63 19.30
N LYS A 192 -9.70 10.06 18.30
CA LYS A 192 -8.74 11.17 18.42
C LYS A 192 -8.93 12.13 17.25
N GLY A 193 -9.19 13.40 17.56
CA GLY A 193 -9.24 14.48 16.58
C GLY A 193 -8.18 15.53 16.88
N THR A 194 -7.46 15.99 15.87
CA THR A 194 -6.45 17.05 16.01
C THR A 194 -7.08 18.40 16.34
N GLU A 195 -8.27 18.67 15.81
CA GLU A 195 -9.05 19.90 16.01
C GLU A 195 -10.21 19.71 17.01
N GLY A 196 -10.27 18.54 17.66
CA GLY A 196 -11.38 18.11 18.51
C GLY A 196 -12.30 17.10 17.83
N ILE A 197 -13.33 16.69 18.56
CA ILE A 197 -14.30 15.69 18.13
C ILE A 197 -15.71 16.25 18.36
N ARG A 198 -16.52 16.26 17.31
CA ARG A 198 -17.94 16.64 17.38
C ARG A 198 -18.80 15.42 17.08
N MET A 199 -19.67 15.06 18.02
CA MET A 199 -20.61 13.96 17.89
C MET A 199 -22.03 14.52 17.92
N GLU A 200 -22.82 14.21 16.90
CA GLU A 200 -24.21 14.62 16.78
C GLU A 200 -25.06 13.41 16.43
N ALA A 201 -26.06 13.15 17.25
CA ALA A 201 -27.05 12.12 17.00
C ALA A 201 -28.35 12.47 17.73
N LYS A 202 -29.44 11.81 17.35
CA LYS A 202 -30.70 11.87 18.11
C LYS A 202 -30.51 11.33 19.53
N GLU A 203 -29.69 10.28 19.66
CA GLU A 203 -29.32 9.65 20.92
C GLU A 203 -27.88 9.15 20.81
N VAL A 204 -27.10 9.34 21.88
CA VAL A 204 -25.72 8.85 21.97
C VAL A 204 -25.64 7.92 23.18
N LEU A 205 -25.33 6.65 22.94
CA LEU A 205 -25.11 5.64 23.98
C LEU A 205 -23.64 5.23 23.99
N TRP A 206 -22.96 5.47 25.10
CA TRP A 206 -21.62 4.94 25.35
C TRP A 206 -21.71 3.84 26.41
N SER A 207 -21.20 2.67 26.06
CA SER A 207 -21.11 1.52 26.96
C SER A 207 -19.70 0.93 26.86
N ALA A 208 -19.09 0.67 28.02
CA ALA A 208 -17.80 0.01 28.13
C ALA A 208 -17.82 -0.90 29.35
N ASP A 209 -17.14 -2.04 29.28
CA ASP A 209 -17.08 -3.01 30.39
C ASP A 209 -16.32 -2.46 31.61
N GLN A 210 -15.35 -1.57 31.38
CA GLN A 210 -14.51 -0.99 32.42
C GLN A 210 -14.73 0.52 32.56
N ASN A 211 -14.11 1.30 31.68
CA ASN A 211 -13.98 2.74 31.85
C ASN A 211 -14.27 3.49 30.54
N ILE A 212 -14.91 4.65 30.66
CA ILE A 212 -15.07 5.63 29.58
C ILE A 212 -14.26 6.86 29.98
N PHE A 213 -13.28 7.24 29.15
CA PHE A 213 -12.42 8.40 29.40
C PHE A 213 -12.74 9.50 28.39
N LEU A 214 -13.12 10.67 28.89
CA LEU A 214 -13.28 11.88 28.09
C LEU A 214 -12.17 12.86 28.53
N LYS A 215 -11.27 13.19 27.60
CA LYS A 215 -10.13 14.07 27.87
C LYS A 215 -10.03 15.11 26.76
N SER A 216 -9.81 16.35 27.16
CA SER A 216 -9.44 17.45 26.29
C SER A 216 -8.17 18.08 26.85
N ASP A 217 -7.10 18.16 26.05
CA ASP A 217 -5.81 18.71 26.50
C ASP A 217 -5.84 20.25 26.52
N ASN A 218 -6.38 20.88 25.46
CA ASN A 218 -6.38 22.33 25.26
C ASN A 218 -7.79 22.89 24.98
N GLY A 219 -8.79 22.43 25.74
CA GLY A 219 -10.18 22.84 25.53
C GLY A 219 -11.12 22.23 26.56
N SER A 220 -12.43 22.38 26.36
CA SER A 220 -13.46 21.80 27.23
C SER A 220 -14.11 20.56 26.60
N THR A 221 -14.57 19.65 27.45
CA THR A 221 -15.51 18.60 27.07
C THR A 221 -16.91 19.06 27.43
N MET A 222 -17.83 19.10 26.46
CA MET A 222 -19.21 19.50 26.69
C MET A 222 -20.16 18.38 26.25
N LEU A 223 -21.06 17.99 27.15
CA LEU A 223 -22.14 17.05 26.86
C LEU A 223 -23.44 17.84 26.89
N ILE A 224 -24.04 18.05 25.71
CA ILE A 224 -25.25 18.85 25.54
C ILE A 224 -26.30 17.97 24.90
N ALA A 225 -27.41 17.77 25.58
CA ALA A 225 -28.53 16.98 25.10
C ALA A 225 -29.84 17.68 25.46
N ALA A 226 -30.79 17.73 24.51
CA ALA A 226 -32.07 18.42 24.69
C ALA A 226 -32.88 17.85 25.87
N ASN A 227 -32.84 16.53 26.05
CA ASN A 227 -33.55 15.83 27.11
C ASN A 227 -32.68 15.59 28.36
N GLY A 228 -31.48 16.16 28.41
CA GLY A 228 -30.51 15.96 29.49
C GLY A 228 -29.52 14.82 29.24
N VAL A 229 -28.54 14.71 30.13
CA VAL A 229 -27.49 13.69 30.08
C VAL A 229 -27.72 12.73 31.25
N TRP A 230 -27.85 11.45 30.96
CA TRP A 230 -28.04 10.41 31.97
C TRP A 230 -26.78 9.57 32.12
N VAL A 231 -26.44 9.26 33.36
CA VAL A 231 -25.36 8.34 33.72
C VAL A 231 -25.99 7.18 34.47
N ASN A 232 -25.68 5.94 34.09
CA ASN A 232 -26.16 4.78 34.82
C ASN A 232 -25.53 4.76 36.21
N VAL A 233 -26.32 5.16 37.19
CA VAL A 233 -25.85 5.34 38.55
C VAL A 233 -25.50 4.00 39.19
N ASN A 234 -26.12 2.88 38.82
CA ASN A 234 -25.90 1.57 39.45
C ASN A 234 -24.45 1.11 39.38
N ASN A 235 -23.72 1.51 38.33
CA ASN A 235 -22.33 1.15 38.11
C ASN A 235 -21.33 2.18 38.68
N LEU A 236 -21.80 3.27 39.29
CA LEU A 236 -20.93 4.25 39.92
C LEU A 236 -20.45 3.76 41.30
N PRO A 237 -19.18 3.98 41.67
CA PRO A 237 -18.66 3.59 42.98
C PRO A 237 -19.45 4.31 44.09
N VAL A 238 -19.83 3.55 45.12
CA VAL A 238 -20.47 4.07 46.33
C VAL A 238 -19.40 4.16 47.41
N VAL A 239 -19.13 5.38 47.86
CA VAL A 239 -18.14 5.67 48.90
C VAL A 239 -18.85 5.65 50.25
N GLN A 240 -18.23 4.98 51.22
CA GLN A 240 -18.68 4.99 52.60
C GLN A 240 -18.15 6.27 53.25
N SER A 241 -19.03 7.04 53.90
CA SER A 241 -18.55 8.08 54.80
C SER A 241 -18.12 7.44 56.12
N GLU A 242 -17.21 8.10 56.85
CA GLU A 242 -16.73 7.66 58.18
C GLU A 242 -17.85 7.35 59.19
N HIS A 243 -19.07 7.83 58.93
CA HIS A 243 -20.25 7.57 59.77
C HIS A 243 -20.99 6.26 59.44
N GLY A 244 -20.42 5.43 58.56
CA GLY A 244 -20.88 4.09 58.26
C GLY A 244 -22.19 4.03 57.48
N ILE A 245 -22.31 3.02 56.62
CA ILE A 245 -23.59 2.65 56.01
C ILE A 245 -24.50 2.12 57.13
N ARG A 246 -25.41 2.94 57.66
CA ARG A 246 -26.64 2.38 58.22
C ARG A 246 -27.45 1.85 57.05
N ALA A 247 -27.34 0.54 56.81
CA ALA A 247 -27.99 -0.21 55.75
C ALA A 247 -29.44 0.28 55.57
N GLY A 248 -29.69 1.01 54.48
CA GLY A 248 -31.05 1.50 54.16
C GLY A 248 -31.18 2.98 53.77
N SER A 249 -30.13 3.68 53.35
CA SER A 249 -30.30 4.99 52.70
C SER A 249 -30.88 4.84 51.29
N ASN A 250 -32.08 5.38 51.04
CA ASN A 250 -32.68 5.42 49.69
C ASN A 250 -32.22 6.65 48.87
N GLN A 251 -31.32 7.46 49.41
CA GLN A 251 -30.88 8.71 48.81
C GLN A 251 -29.36 8.74 48.70
N TYR A 252 -28.87 9.18 47.54
CA TYR A 252 -27.45 9.34 47.25
C TYR A 252 -27.19 10.77 46.78
N LYS A 253 -26.06 11.34 47.20
CA LYS A 253 -25.48 12.54 46.59
C LYS A 253 -24.47 12.13 45.53
N LEU A 254 -24.49 12.82 44.40
CA LEU A 254 -23.49 12.69 43.34
C LEU A 254 -22.38 13.72 43.59
N CYS A 255 -21.15 13.24 43.68
CA CYS A 255 -19.97 14.06 43.97
C CYS A 255 -18.96 13.94 42.84
N VAL A 256 -18.18 15.00 42.62
CA VAL A 256 -17.15 15.07 41.57
C VAL A 256 -15.82 15.44 42.20
N CYS A 257 -14.79 14.66 41.92
CA CYS A 257 -13.42 14.92 42.36
C CYS A 257 -12.82 16.07 41.56
N HIS A 258 -12.44 17.15 42.24
CA HIS A 258 -11.65 18.21 41.64
C HIS A 258 -10.14 17.95 41.89
N PRO A 259 -9.25 18.06 40.88
CA PRO A 259 -9.49 18.47 39.50
C PRO A 259 -9.76 17.31 38.52
N GLN A 260 -9.72 16.06 38.99
CA GLN A 260 -9.68 14.85 38.14
C GLN A 260 -10.98 14.57 37.36
N GLY A 261 -12.12 15.10 37.79
CA GLY A 261 -13.43 14.90 37.18
C GLY A 261 -14.07 13.52 37.42
N ARG A 262 -13.49 12.68 38.30
CA ARG A 262 -14.08 11.38 38.68
C ARG A 262 -15.41 11.58 39.41
N ILE A 263 -16.43 10.81 39.05
CA ILE A 263 -17.78 10.90 39.64
C ILE A 263 -18.01 9.71 40.57
N PHE A 264 -18.52 9.97 41.77
CA PHE A 264 -18.85 8.94 42.76
C PHE A 264 -20.16 9.24 43.49
N ARG A 265 -20.73 8.20 44.10
CA ARG A 265 -21.93 8.30 44.93
C ARG A 265 -21.59 8.31 46.41
N LEU A 266 -22.30 9.13 47.16
CA LEU A 266 -22.23 9.17 48.62
C LEU A 266 -23.61 8.88 49.22
N ALA A 267 -23.71 7.88 50.09
CA ALA A 267 -24.96 7.50 50.75
C ALA A 267 -25.38 8.57 51.77
N VAL A 268 -26.65 9.02 51.71
CA VAL A 268 -27.19 10.00 52.66
C VAL A 268 -27.98 9.25 53.76
N PRO A 269 -27.55 9.30 55.03
CA PRO A 269 -28.27 8.65 56.12
C PRO A 269 -29.67 9.26 56.27
N LYS A 270 -30.66 8.44 56.63
CA LYS A 270 -32.06 8.84 56.84
C LYS A 270 -32.27 9.84 57.99
N SER A 271 -31.24 10.14 58.77
CA SER A 271 -31.33 11.08 59.89
C SER A 271 -31.22 12.52 59.37
N HIS A 272 -32.27 13.32 59.56
CA HIS A 272 -32.38 14.72 59.11
C HIS A 272 -31.32 15.68 59.72
N ILE A 273 -30.48 15.21 60.64
CA ILE A 273 -29.59 16.05 61.45
C ILE A 273 -28.17 16.15 60.83
N THR A 274 -27.76 15.18 60.02
CA THR A 274 -26.37 15.13 59.49
C THR A 274 -26.29 15.61 58.05
N ARG A 275 -25.76 16.82 57.84
CA ARG A 275 -25.41 17.32 56.50
C ARG A 275 -24.16 16.59 55.99
N VAL A 276 -24.36 15.63 55.08
CA VAL A 276 -23.24 14.93 54.44
C VAL A 276 -22.67 15.77 53.31
N ASN A 277 -21.36 16.06 53.35
CA ASN A 277 -20.63 16.81 52.33
C ASN A 277 -19.75 15.86 51.49
N CYS A 278 -19.55 16.21 50.22
CA CYS A 278 -18.69 15.48 49.27
C CYS A 278 -17.19 15.56 49.58
N ALA A 279 -16.78 16.25 50.65
CA ALA A 279 -15.38 16.51 51.00
C ALA A 279 -14.93 15.86 52.32
N HIS A 280 -15.81 15.10 52.99
CA HIS A 280 -15.54 14.57 54.32
C HIS A 280 -15.42 13.03 54.28
N PHE A 281 -14.21 12.56 53.98
CA PHE A 281 -13.85 11.14 53.92
C PHE A 281 -12.52 10.89 54.64
N SER A 282 -12.33 9.67 55.15
CA SER A 282 -11.05 9.26 55.75
C SER A 282 -9.99 9.16 54.66
N SER A 283 -8.72 9.46 54.97
CA SER A 283 -7.63 9.40 53.97
C SER A 283 -7.40 8.00 53.36
N LYS A 284 -8.00 6.93 53.92
CA LYS A 284 -7.94 5.57 53.37
C LYS A 284 -9.05 5.26 52.37
N GLU A 285 -10.11 6.06 52.33
CA GLU A 285 -11.31 5.83 51.52
C GLU A 285 -11.58 7.00 50.56
N ASP A 286 -10.55 7.79 50.25
CA ASP A 286 -10.67 8.95 49.36
C ASP A 286 -10.93 8.48 47.90
N PRO A 287 -12.12 8.75 47.33
CA PRO A 287 -12.46 8.37 45.96
C PRO A 287 -11.72 9.19 44.90
N CYS A 288 -11.04 10.25 45.33
CA CYS A 288 -10.32 11.20 44.49
C CYS A 288 -8.81 10.95 44.46
N VAL A 289 -8.31 9.91 45.12
CA VAL A 289 -6.90 9.48 45.06
C VAL A 289 -6.71 8.32 44.08
#